data_AF-A0A920R8T9-F1
#
_entry.id   AF-A0A920R8T9-F1
#
_cell.length_a   1.000
_cell.length_b   1.000
_cell.length_c   1.000
_cell.angle_alpha   90.00
_cell.angle_beta   90.00
_cell.angle_gamma   90.00
#
_symmetry.space_group_name_H-M   'P 1'
#
loop_
_entity.id
_entity.type
_entity.pdbx_description
1 polymer ?
#
loop_
_entity_poly.entity_id
_entity_poly.type
_entity_poly.pdbx_seq_one_letter_code
_entity_poly.pdbx_strand_id
1 'polypeptide(L)'
;MTRARQLPSITNGQVRWHESLIQGGLGFCALISIVTTATIIFILTRESVGFFQVIPEKIFCLVPVGCRCSNPSSFGVLPLLWGTLVITIGAALICIPIGLASAIYLSEYASAKKRSIIKPVLELLAGIPTVVYGYFALTFVTPALQYLFPRDTGIQCPEWFHSCRNYGVADGGNIK
;
A
#
# COMPACT_ATOMS: atom_id res chain seq x y z
N MET A 1 22.23 -18.57 -60.01
CA MET A 1 22.65 -19.77 -59.27
C MET A 1 22.49 -19.52 -57.77
N THR A 2 21.27 -19.59 -57.25
CA THR A 2 20.92 -19.34 -55.84
C THR A 2 20.64 -20.68 -55.17
N ARG A 3 21.58 -21.15 -54.35
CA ARG A 3 21.50 -22.45 -53.66
C ARG A 3 20.57 -22.31 -52.45
N ALA A 4 19.36 -22.85 -52.54
CA ALA A 4 18.45 -22.97 -51.42
C ALA A 4 19.15 -23.74 -50.29
N ARG A 5 19.33 -23.09 -49.13
CA ARG A 5 19.84 -23.71 -47.91
C ARG A 5 18.65 -24.39 -47.24
N GLN A 6 18.47 -25.69 -47.47
CA GLN A 6 17.49 -26.50 -46.73
C GLN A 6 17.88 -26.48 -45.24
N LEU A 7 17.03 -25.85 -44.43
CA LEU A 7 17.12 -25.90 -42.98
C LEU A 7 16.65 -27.29 -42.52
N PRO A 8 17.43 -28.00 -41.68
CA PRO A 8 17.03 -29.28 -41.14
C PRO A 8 15.77 -29.09 -40.26
N SER A 9 14.71 -29.80 -40.62
CA SER A 9 13.51 -29.96 -39.79
C SER A 9 13.90 -30.78 -38.56
N ILE A 10 14.15 -30.09 -37.44
CA ILE A 10 14.29 -30.72 -36.12
C ILE A 10 12.88 -31.03 -35.63
N THR A 11 12.26 -32.08 -36.19
CA THR A 11 11.07 -32.71 -35.60
C THR A 11 11.47 -34.13 -35.23
N ASN A 12 12.11 -34.28 -34.07
CA ASN A 12 12.44 -35.57 -33.51
C ASN A 12 11.60 -35.79 -32.24
N GLY A 13 10.59 -36.65 -32.36
CA GLY A 13 9.66 -37.04 -31.30
C GLY A 13 10.29 -38.02 -30.32
N GLN A 14 11.11 -37.51 -29.40
CA GLN A 14 11.55 -38.24 -28.20
C GLN A 14 11.21 -37.36 -26.99
N VAL A 15 10.06 -37.59 -26.36
CA VAL A 15 9.64 -36.91 -25.13
C VAL A 15 10.62 -37.26 -24.00
N ARG A 16 11.57 -36.38 -23.75
CA ARG A 16 12.48 -36.48 -22.60
C ARG A 16 11.66 -36.11 -21.37
N TRP A 17 11.42 -37.06 -20.47
CA TRP A 17 10.59 -36.88 -19.27
C TRP A 17 10.94 -35.63 -18.43
N HIS A 18 12.20 -35.20 -18.45
CA HIS A 18 12.64 -33.97 -17.78
C HIS A 18 12.07 -32.70 -18.43
N GLU A 19 11.87 -32.69 -19.75
CA GLU A 19 11.33 -31.56 -20.50
C GLU A 19 9.82 -31.41 -20.24
N SER A 20 9.09 -32.52 -20.20
CA SER A 20 7.67 -32.53 -19.81
C SER A 20 7.45 -32.16 -18.34
N LEU A 21 8.36 -32.50 -17.43
CA LEU A 21 8.31 -32.06 -16.04
C LEU A 21 8.55 -30.54 -15.89
N ILE A 22 9.53 -29.99 -16.62
CA ILE A 22 9.81 -28.55 -16.62
C ILE A 22 8.63 -27.79 -17.23
N GLN A 23 8.10 -28.24 -18.37
CA GLN A 23 6.96 -27.62 -19.04
C GLN A 23 5.67 -27.72 -18.19
N GLY A 24 5.46 -28.84 -17.50
CA GLY A 24 4.35 -29.03 -16.57
C GLY A 24 4.46 -28.12 -15.33
N GLY A 25 5.65 -28.00 -14.74
CA GLY A 25 5.92 -27.13 -13.60
C GLY A 25 5.72 -25.64 -13.93
N LEU A 26 6.19 -25.21 -15.11
CA LEU A 26 5.97 -23.85 -15.61
C LEU A 26 4.48 -23.59 -15.87
N GLY A 27 3.77 -24.56 -16.47
CA GLY A 27 2.32 -24.46 -16.69
C GLY A 27 1.52 -24.36 -15.38
N PHE A 28 1.90 -25.13 -14.37
CA PHE A 28 1.24 -25.09 -13.05
C PHE A 28 1.50 -23.77 -12.31
N CYS A 29 2.74 -23.27 -12.35
CA CYS A 29 3.09 -21.96 -11.80
C CYS A 29 2.29 -20.83 -12.48
N ALA A 30 2.18 -20.87 -13.81
CA ALA A 30 1.38 -19.91 -14.57
C ALA A 30 -0.11 -19.99 -14.19
N LEU A 31 -0.66 -21.20 -14.03
CA LEU A 31 -2.05 -21.40 -13.62
C LEU A 31 -2.32 -20.82 -12.23
N ILE A 32 -1.43 -21.07 -11.25
CA ILE A 32 -1.54 -20.48 -9.90
C ILE A 32 -1.52 -18.95 -9.95
N SER A 33 -0.63 -18.36 -10.75
CA SER A 33 -0.52 -16.90 -10.90
C SER A 33 -1.81 -16.28 -11.45
N ILE A 34 -2.39 -16.90 -12.49
CA ILE A 34 -3.66 -16.47 -13.08
C ILE A 34 -4.80 -16.60 -12.06
N VAL A 35 -4.90 -17.73 -11.35
CA VAL A 35 -5.93 -17.96 -10.33
C VAL A 35 -5.82 -16.95 -9.19
N THR A 36 -4.60 -16.65 -8.73
CA THR A 36 -4.36 -15.66 -7.66
C THR A 36 -4.80 -14.27 -8.10
N THR A 37 -4.43 -13.87 -9.31
CA THR A 37 -4.82 -12.56 -9.87
C THR A 37 -6.33 -12.45 -10.04
N ALA A 38 -6.98 -13.49 -10.56
CA ALA A 38 -8.43 -13.56 -10.69
C ALA A 38 -9.13 -13.49 -9.32
N THR A 39 -8.58 -14.15 -8.31
CA THR A 39 -9.09 -14.12 -6.93
C THR A 39 -9.01 -12.72 -6.32
N ILE A 40 -7.88 -12.03 -6.48
CA ILE A 40 -7.70 -10.65 -6.01
C ILE A 40 -8.75 -9.74 -6.67
N ILE A 41 -8.92 -9.82 -7.99
CA ILE A 41 -9.90 -9.01 -8.73
C ILE A 41 -11.32 -9.29 -8.24
N PHE A 42 -11.67 -10.56 -8.03
CA PHE A 42 -13.00 -10.96 -7.56
C PHE A 42 -13.30 -10.42 -6.15
N ILE A 43 -12.35 -10.54 -5.22
CA ILE A 43 -12.49 -10.01 -3.86
C ILE A 43 -12.66 -8.49 -3.90
N LEU A 44 -11.77 -7.79 -4.60
CA LEU A 44 -11.82 -6.33 -4.69
C LEU A 44 -13.13 -5.84 -5.32
N THR A 45 -13.64 -6.55 -6.32
CA THR A 45 -14.90 -6.21 -7.00
C THR A 45 -16.10 -6.41 -6.07
N ARG A 46 -16.15 -7.52 -5.32
CA ARG A 46 -17.21 -7.79 -4.34
C ARG A 46 -17.29 -6.70 -3.27
N GLU A 47 -16.14 -6.34 -2.70
CA GLU A 47 -16.05 -5.28 -1.68
C GLU A 47 -16.41 -3.90 -2.26
N SER A 48 -15.91 -3.59 -3.47
CA SER A 48 -16.19 -2.29 -4.11
C SER A 48 -17.68 -2.11 -4.41
N VAL A 49 -18.37 -3.14 -4.92
CA VAL A 49 -19.81 -3.07 -5.18
C VAL A 49 -20.61 -2.86 -3.89
N GLY A 50 -20.22 -3.51 -2.78
CA GLY A 50 -20.82 -3.28 -1.46
C GLY A 50 -20.65 -1.83 -0.98
N PHE A 51 -19.50 -1.23 -1.24
CA PHE A 51 -19.22 0.18 -0.92
C PHE A 51 -20.11 1.16 -1.73
N PHE A 52 -20.32 0.92 -3.03
CA PHE A 52 -21.14 1.80 -3.87
C PHE A 52 -22.64 1.75 -3.54
N GLN A 53 -23.14 0.69 -2.91
CA GLN A 53 -24.54 0.63 -2.45
C GLN A 53 -24.83 1.54 -1.26
N VAL A 54 -23.80 1.91 -0.50
CA VAL A 54 -23.93 2.72 0.72
C VAL A 54 -23.82 4.22 0.45
N ILE A 55 -23.24 4.63 -0.68
CA ILE A 55 -22.88 6.03 -0.94
C ILE A 55 -23.61 6.55 -2.19
N PRO A 56 -24.58 7.48 -2.04
CA PRO A 56 -25.21 8.12 -3.19
C PRO A 56 -24.23 9.05 -3.94
N GLU A 57 -24.34 9.02 -5.26
CA GLU A 57 -23.41 9.56 -6.28
C GLU A 57 -23.07 11.06 -6.11
N LYS A 58 -23.96 11.82 -5.45
CA LYS A 58 -23.83 13.29 -5.27
C LYS A 58 -23.11 13.70 -3.98
N ILE A 59 -22.90 12.76 -3.04
CA ILE A 59 -22.15 12.97 -1.79
C ILE A 59 -20.66 12.63 -1.94
N PHE A 60 -20.27 11.92 -3.02
CA PHE A 60 -18.90 11.51 -3.30
C PHE A 60 -17.92 12.67 -3.50
N CYS A 61 -18.39 13.82 -4.01
CA CYS A 61 -17.51 14.89 -4.51
C CYS A 61 -17.47 16.17 -3.64
N LEU A 62 -18.55 16.52 -2.93
CA LEU A 62 -18.74 17.91 -2.47
C LEU A 62 -19.00 18.10 -0.97
N VAL A 63 -19.31 17.03 -0.23
CA VAL A 63 -19.59 17.18 1.20
C VAL A 63 -18.36 16.78 2.00
N PRO A 64 -17.72 17.70 2.75
CA PRO A 64 -16.82 17.31 3.83
C PRO A 64 -17.68 16.53 4.82
N VAL A 65 -17.60 15.20 4.82
CA VAL A 65 -18.32 14.37 5.80
C VAL A 65 -17.83 14.77 7.18
N GLY A 66 -18.67 15.53 7.87
CA GLY A 66 -18.37 16.18 9.13
C GLY A 66 -18.25 15.15 10.25
N CYS A 67 -17.00 14.87 10.60
CA CYS A 67 -16.49 14.72 11.96
C CYS A 67 -17.22 13.74 12.91
N ARG A 68 -16.80 12.47 12.89
CA ARG A 68 -16.94 11.62 14.08
C ARG A 68 -15.62 10.97 14.47
N CYS A 69 -15.03 11.42 15.58
CA CYS A 69 -13.92 10.73 16.25
C CYS A 69 -14.37 9.46 17.01
N SER A 70 -15.56 8.91 16.73
CA SER A 70 -16.08 7.75 17.48
C SER A 70 -17.21 6.89 16.85
N ASN A 71 -17.68 7.09 15.60
CA ASN A 71 -18.65 6.16 14.98
C ASN A 71 -18.44 5.97 13.46
N PRO A 72 -18.74 4.79 12.88
CA PRO A 72 -18.14 4.32 11.63
C PRO A 72 -19.12 4.26 10.44
N SER A 73 -19.66 5.39 9.97
CA SER A 73 -20.73 5.30 8.95
C SER A 73 -20.85 6.44 7.92
N SER A 74 -19.81 7.25 7.70
CA SER A 74 -19.80 8.15 6.53
C SER A 74 -18.39 8.35 5.98
N PHE A 75 -18.09 7.71 4.85
CA PHE A 75 -16.81 7.82 4.13
C PHE A 75 -17.02 8.68 2.89
N GLY A 76 -16.49 9.90 2.90
CA GLY A 76 -16.37 10.75 1.71
C GLY A 76 -14.98 10.62 1.10
N VAL A 77 -14.84 10.89 -0.20
CA VAL A 77 -13.54 10.86 -0.90
C VAL A 77 -12.62 11.97 -0.45
N LEU A 78 -13.18 13.14 -0.14
CA LEU A 78 -12.41 14.34 0.16
C LEU A 78 -11.57 14.21 1.45
N PRO A 79 -12.10 13.69 2.59
CA PRO A 79 -11.28 13.42 3.77
C PRO A 79 -10.26 12.29 3.58
N LEU A 80 -10.57 11.27 2.76
CA LEU A 80 -9.60 10.21 2.42
C LEU A 80 -8.42 10.79 1.65
N LEU A 81 -8.70 11.59 0.61
CA LEU A 81 -7.67 12.27 -0.17
C LEU A 81 -6.81 13.17 0.72
N TRP A 82 -7.44 13.99 1.56
CA TRP A 82 -6.71 14.88 2.45
C TRP A 82 -5.85 14.12 3.48
N GLY A 83 -6.38 13.04 4.07
CA GLY A 83 -5.61 12.19 4.99
C GLY A 83 -4.39 11.57 4.32
N THR A 84 -4.55 11.03 3.10
CA THR A 84 -3.41 10.47 2.34
C THR A 84 -2.38 11.55 1.98
N LEU A 85 -2.80 12.76 1.61
CA LEU A 85 -1.89 13.86 1.30
C LEU A 85 -1.09 14.31 2.53
N VAL A 86 -1.75 14.55 3.67
CA VAL A 86 -1.07 14.98 4.90
C VAL A 86 -0.06 13.94 5.35
N ILE A 87 -0.43 12.66 5.35
CA ILE A 87 0.48 11.57 5.74
C ILE A 87 1.64 11.46 4.74
N THR A 88 1.36 11.52 3.43
CA THR A 88 2.40 11.38 2.39
C THR A 88 3.39 12.53 2.46
N ILE A 89 2.92 13.77 2.57
CA ILE A 89 3.78 14.96 2.66
C ILE A 89 4.59 14.93 3.97
N GLY A 90 3.95 14.63 5.09
CA GLY A 90 4.63 14.53 6.39
C GLY A 90 5.70 13.43 6.38
N ALA A 91 5.38 12.26 5.83
CA ALA A 91 6.33 11.16 5.69
C ALA A 91 7.48 11.53 4.74
N ALA A 92 7.21 12.17 3.61
CA ALA A 92 8.21 12.59 2.64
C ALA A 92 9.20 13.61 3.23
N LEU A 93 8.70 14.60 3.99
CA LEU A 93 9.54 15.61 4.64
C LEU A 93 10.57 15.00 5.59
N ILE A 94 10.28 13.87 6.21
CA ILE A 94 11.18 13.19 7.14
C ILE A 94 12.01 12.11 6.41
N CYS A 95 11.38 11.30 5.56
CA CYS A 95 12.03 10.19 4.87
C CYS A 95 13.02 10.66 3.80
N ILE A 96 12.73 11.71 3.05
CA ILE A 96 13.61 12.21 1.99
C ILE A 96 14.97 12.67 2.55
N PRO A 97 15.05 13.57 3.55
CA PRO A 97 16.35 14.00 4.06
C PRO A 97 17.13 12.86 4.70
N ILE A 98 16.47 11.98 5.48
CA ILE A 98 17.13 10.84 6.13
C ILE A 98 17.61 9.80 5.11
N GLY A 99 16.77 9.47 4.12
CA GLY A 99 17.10 8.52 3.07
C GLY A 99 18.21 9.04 2.16
N LEU A 100 18.15 10.31 1.76
CA LEU A 100 19.18 10.95 0.96
C LEU A 100 20.51 11.05 1.73
N ALA A 101 20.48 11.47 3.00
CA ALA A 101 21.68 11.53 3.84
C ALA A 101 22.33 10.14 4.00
N SER A 102 21.51 9.10 4.21
CA SER A 102 21.98 7.72 4.32
C SER A 102 22.61 7.22 3.01
N ALA A 103 22.01 7.56 1.86
CA ALA A 103 22.54 7.22 0.54
C ALA A 103 23.88 7.91 0.25
N ILE A 104 23.97 9.22 0.53
CA ILE A 104 25.22 9.99 0.36
C ILE A 104 26.31 9.43 1.29
N TYR A 105 25.99 9.17 2.56
CA TYR A 105 26.96 8.59 3.50
C TYR A 105 27.52 7.25 3.00
N LEU A 106 26.65 6.38 2.50
CA LEU A 106 27.05 5.05 2.02
C LEU A 106 27.83 5.09 0.71
N SER A 107 27.56 6.08 -0.15
CA SER A 107 28.23 6.26 -1.43
C SER A 107 29.60 6.90 -1.30
N GLU A 108 29.72 7.93 -0.46
CA GLU A 108 30.90 8.81 -0.44
C GLU A 108 31.80 8.59 0.79
N TYR A 109 31.21 8.34 1.96
CA TYR A 109 31.93 8.36 3.24
C TYR A 109 32.12 7.00 3.90
N ALA A 110 31.42 5.96 3.43
CA ALA A 110 31.48 4.65 4.05
C ALA A 110 32.73 3.85 3.63
N SER A 111 33.62 3.62 4.60
CA SER A 111 34.74 2.67 4.46
C SER A 111 34.23 1.26 4.12
N ALA A 112 35.03 0.48 3.39
CA ALA A 112 34.67 -0.84 2.86
C ALA A 112 34.04 -1.79 3.91
N LYS A 113 34.52 -1.76 5.16
CA LYS A 113 33.95 -2.57 6.26
C LYS A 113 32.52 -2.18 6.62
N LYS A 114 32.21 -0.88 6.69
CA LYS A 114 30.85 -0.39 7.04
C LYS A 114 29.86 -0.73 5.93
N ARG A 115 30.27 -0.54 4.67
CA ARG A 115 29.46 -0.86 3.50
C ARG A 115 29.10 -2.36 3.43
N SER A 116 30.03 -3.23 3.82
CA SER A 116 29.82 -4.68 3.86
C SER A 116 28.77 -5.15 4.88
N ILE A 117 28.48 -4.35 5.92
CA ILE A 117 27.46 -4.68 6.94
C ILE A 117 26.14 -3.97 6.63
N ILE A 118 26.19 -2.68 6.29
CA ILE A 118 24.99 -1.86 6.09
C ILE A 118 24.21 -2.34 4.87
N LYS A 119 24.88 -2.72 3.78
CA LYS A 119 24.21 -3.12 2.54
C LYS A 119 23.34 -4.39 2.71
N PRO A 120 23.84 -5.50 3.28
CA PRO A 120 23.01 -6.67 3.57
C PRO A 120 21.87 -6.38 4.55
N VAL A 121 22.07 -5.50 5.54
CA VAL A 121 21.01 -5.11 6.48
C VAL A 121 19.90 -4.35 5.75
N LEU A 122 20.24 -3.43 4.85
CA LEU A 122 19.24 -2.73 4.03
C LEU A 122 18.49 -3.68 3.08
N GLU A 123 19.19 -4.65 2.50
CA GLU A 123 18.56 -5.70 1.68
C GLU A 123 17.61 -6.58 2.51
N LEU A 124 18.00 -6.94 3.74
CA LEU A 124 17.13 -7.65 4.68
C LEU A 124 15.91 -6.82 5.10
N LEU A 125 16.09 -5.54 5.43
CA LEU A 125 15.00 -4.64 5.82
C LEU A 125 14.01 -4.43 4.66
N ALA A 126 14.51 -4.38 3.42
CA ALA A 126 13.68 -4.35 2.21
C ALA A 126 12.97 -5.68 1.92
N GLY A 127 13.54 -6.80 2.40
CA GLY A 127 12.95 -8.14 2.26
C GLY A 127 11.85 -8.46 3.26
N ILE A 128 11.67 -7.66 4.32
CA ILE A 128 10.57 -7.85 5.28
C ILE A 128 9.24 -7.43 4.62
N PRO A 129 8.18 -8.25 4.73
CA PRO A 129 6.87 -7.92 4.16
C PRO A 129 6.26 -6.66 4.80
N THR A 130 5.69 -5.79 3.98
CA THR A 130 5.04 -4.53 4.41
C THR A 130 3.92 -4.75 5.42
N VAL A 131 3.24 -5.90 5.34
CA VAL A 131 2.17 -6.30 6.27
C VAL A 131 2.68 -6.41 7.71
N VAL A 132 3.90 -6.92 7.92
CA VAL A 132 4.50 -7.06 9.26
C VAL A 132 4.80 -5.69 9.86
N TYR A 133 5.35 -4.76 9.05
CA TYR A 133 5.57 -3.39 9.49
C TYR A 133 4.26 -2.67 9.85
N GLY A 134 3.19 -2.89 9.06
CA GLY A 134 1.87 -2.34 9.34
C GLY A 134 1.28 -2.87 10.65
N TYR A 135 1.33 -4.19 10.87
CA TYR A 135 0.83 -4.80 12.10
C TYR A 135 1.65 -4.37 13.34
N PHE A 136 2.97 -4.26 13.21
CA PHE A 136 3.84 -3.73 14.27
C PHE A 136 3.50 -2.28 14.62
N ALA A 137 3.26 -1.44 13.61
CA ALA A 137 2.84 -0.06 13.84
C ALA A 137 1.52 0.03 14.63
N LEU A 138 0.53 -0.79 14.30
CA LEU A 138 -0.75 -0.80 15.00
C LEU A 138 -0.64 -1.35 16.43
N THR A 139 0.16 -2.40 16.63
CA THR A 139 0.18 -3.12 17.91
C THR A 139 1.16 -2.50 18.91
N PHE A 140 2.25 -1.91 18.44
CA PHE A 140 3.30 -1.37 19.29
C PHE A 140 3.40 0.16 19.21
N VAL A 141 3.42 0.74 17.99
CA VAL A 141 3.61 2.18 17.82
C VAL A 141 2.37 2.96 18.22
N THR A 142 1.17 2.52 17.85
CA THR A 142 -0.09 3.19 18.22
C THR A 142 -0.26 3.33 19.74
N PRO A 143 -0.13 2.27 20.58
CA PRO A 143 -0.25 2.44 22.03
C PRO A 143 0.92 3.25 22.62
N ALA A 144 2.14 3.11 22.11
CA ALA A 144 3.27 3.94 22.54
C ALA A 144 3.02 5.44 22.27
N LEU A 145 2.44 5.77 21.12
CA LEU A 145 2.08 7.14 20.76
C LEU A 145 0.94 7.68 21.65
N GLN A 146 -0.05 6.84 21.98
CA GLN A 146 -1.14 7.22 22.91
C GLN A 146 -0.64 7.47 24.34
N TYR A 147 0.44 6.79 24.76
CA TYR A 147 1.09 7.05 26.04
C TYR A 147 1.87 8.37 26.02
N LEU A 148 2.59 8.66 24.93
CA LEU A 148 3.38 9.89 24.77
C LEU A 148 2.51 11.14 24.54
N PHE A 149 1.36 10.97 23.89
CA PHE A 149 0.37 12.02 23.64
C PHE A 149 -0.98 11.58 24.23
N PRO A 150 -1.17 11.79 25.56
CA PRO A 150 -2.44 11.53 26.21
C PRO A 150 -3.56 12.32 25.52
N ARG A 151 -4.74 11.71 25.42
CA ARG A 151 -5.92 12.27 24.73
C ARG A 151 -6.43 13.60 25.31
N ASP A 152 -5.87 14.04 26.42
CA ASP A 152 -6.21 15.26 27.13
C ASP A 152 -5.39 16.47 26.63
N THR A 153 -4.25 16.21 25.99
CA THR A 153 -3.55 17.24 25.22
C THR A 153 -4.34 17.42 23.92
N GLY A 154 -4.93 18.60 23.71
CA GLY A 154 -5.88 18.93 22.63
C GLY A 154 -5.36 18.84 21.19
N ILE A 155 -4.51 17.86 20.87
CA ILE A 155 -4.07 17.48 19.52
C ILE A 155 -5.03 16.43 18.92
N GLN A 156 -6.31 16.49 19.27
CA GLN A 156 -7.34 15.73 18.57
C GLN A 156 -8.16 16.74 17.76
N CYS A 157 -7.99 16.66 16.43
CA CYS A 157 -8.39 17.63 15.40
C CYS A 157 -7.40 18.78 15.24
N PRO A 158 -6.44 18.70 14.30
CA PRO A 158 -5.67 19.88 13.93
C PRO A 158 -6.62 21.00 13.46
N GLU A 159 -6.29 22.27 13.73
CA GLU A 159 -7.21 23.41 13.56
C GLU A 159 -7.79 23.55 12.13
N TRP A 160 -7.13 23.06 11.09
CA TRP A 160 -7.71 23.04 9.74
C TRP A 160 -8.94 22.12 9.61
N PHE A 161 -9.16 21.19 10.54
CA PHE A 161 -10.38 20.40 10.68
C PHE A 161 -11.53 21.18 11.37
N HIS A 162 -11.25 22.32 12.03
CA HIS A 162 -12.30 23.19 12.59
C HIS A 162 -13.12 23.90 11.50
N SER A 163 -12.59 24.02 10.27
CA SER A 163 -13.32 24.63 9.16
C SER A 163 -14.62 23.86 8.82
N CYS A 164 -14.67 22.56 9.14
CA CYS A 164 -15.88 21.73 8.99
C CYS A 164 -17.03 22.11 9.94
N ARG A 165 -16.79 22.91 11.00
CA ARG A 165 -17.85 23.46 11.87
C ARG A 165 -18.70 24.51 11.16
N ASN A 166 -18.13 25.21 10.18
CA ASN A 166 -18.80 26.27 9.41
C ASN A 166 -19.52 25.76 8.15
N TYR A 167 -19.34 24.49 7.75
CA TYR A 167 -20.05 23.86 6.62
C TYR A 167 -21.42 23.28 7.01
N GLY A 168 -22.16 23.96 7.88
CA GLY A 168 -23.63 23.83 7.98
C GLY A 168 -24.21 22.45 8.32
N VAL A 169 -23.50 21.60 9.06
CA VAL A 169 -24.13 20.43 9.69
C VAL A 169 -24.74 20.90 11.00
N ALA A 170 -25.98 21.37 10.87
CA ALA A 170 -26.80 21.87 11.96
C ALA A 170 -26.88 20.87 13.12
N ASP A 171 -26.79 21.48 14.30
CA ASP A 171 -27.36 21.12 15.59
C ASP A 171 -27.95 19.72 15.77
N GLY A 172 -27.53 19.11 16.88
CA GLY A 172 -28.30 18.09 17.55
C GLY A 172 -29.73 18.58 17.80
N GLY A 173 -30.66 18.06 16.99
CA GLY A 173 -32.09 18.16 17.21
C GLY A 173 -32.68 16.77 17.35
N ASN A 174 -32.85 16.32 18.59
CA ASN A 174 -33.75 15.26 19.07
C ASN A 174 -33.99 14.05 18.13
N ILE A 175 -33.23 12.98 18.37
CA ILE A 175 -33.67 11.63 18.00
C ILE A 175 -34.25 11.01 19.27
N LYS A 176 -35.59 11.02 19.37
CA LYS A 176 -36.31 9.97 20.10
C LYS A 176 -36.30 8.70 19.28
#